data_AF-A0A7W0X0N1-F1
#
_entry.id   AF-A0A7W0X0N1-F1
#
_cell.length_a   1.000
_cell.length_b   1.000
_cell.length_c   1.000
_cell.angle_alpha   90.00
_cell.angle_beta   90.00
_cell.angle_gamma   90.00
#
_symmetry.space_group_name_H-M   'P 1'
#
loop_
_entity.id
_entity.type
_entity.pdbx_description
1 polymer ?
#
loop_
_entity_poly.entity_id
_entity_poly.type
_entity_poly.pdbx_seq_one_letter_code
_entity_poly.pdbx_strand_id
1 'polypeptide(L)' 'NGPTEGLNNKARLITRRAYGYHSAPALIAMIFLCCGGITLSPPLPSPTGSP' A
#
# COMPACT_ATOMS: atom_id res chain seq x y z
N ASN A 1 -2.35 19.66 -13.25
CA ASN A 1 -1.98 19.32 -11.85
C ASN A 1 -2.85 18.24 -11.19
N GLY A 2 -4.04 17.89 -11.72
CA GLY A 2 -4.94 16.92 -11.06
C GLY A 2 -4.33 15.53 -10.75
N PRO A 3 -3.73 14.82 -11.72
CA PRO A 3 -3.15 13.49 -11.48
C PRO A 3 -2.00 13.49 -10.46
N THR A 4 -1.13 14.50 -10.55
CA THR A 4 0.02 14.68 -9.64
C THR A 4 -0.42 15.03 -8.22
N GLU A 5 -1.46 15.84 -8.08
CA GLU A 5 -2.02 16.22 -6.77
C GLU A 5 -2.72 15.02 -6.11
N GLY A 6 -3.44 14.21 -6.89
CA GLY A 6 -4.04 12.96 -6.42
C GLY A 6 -2.99 11.97 -5.90
N LEU A 7 -1.86 11.83 -6.61
CA LEU A 7 -0.75 10.99 -6.17
C LEU A 7 -0.11 11.52 -4.88
N ASN A 8 0.15 12.84 -4.81
CA ASN A 8 0.72 13.47 -3.62
C ASN A 8 -0.17 13.29 -2.39
N ASN A 9 -1.49 13.39 -2.55
CA ASN A 9 -2.43 13.11 -1.46
C ASN A 9 -2.37 11.64 -1.03
N LYS A 10 -2.33 10.68 -1.96
CA LYS A 10 -2.20 9.26 -1.62
C LYS A 10 -0.89 8.96 -0.87
N ALA A 11 0.24 9.48 -1.34
CA ALA A 11 1.53 9.31 -0.67
C ALA A 11 1.49 9.86 0.77
N ARG A 12 0.93 11.07 0.96
CA ARG A 12 0.76 11.67 2.29
C ARG A 12 -0.12 10.83 3.21
N LEU A 13 -1.18 10.20 2.70
CA LEU A 13 -2.02 9.29 3.50
C LEU A 13 -1.30 7.99 3.88
N ILE A 14 -0.49 7.42 2.98
CA ILE A 14 0.30 6.21 3.25
C ILE A 14 1.34 6.51 4.35
N THR A 15 2.07 7.62 4.25
CA THR A 15 3.03 8.05 5.27
C THR A 15 2.37 8.25 6.64
N ARG A 16 1.15 8.78 6.69
CA ARG A 16 0.37 8.91 7.94
C ARG A 16 -0.10 7.59 8.53
N ARG A 17 -0.13 6.50 7.76
CA ARG A 17 -0.43 5.15 8.28
C ARG A 17 0.84 4.37 8.62
N ALA A 18 2.01 4.91 8.27
CA ALA A 18 3.30 4.29 8.44
C ALA A 18 3.93 4.52 9.83
N TYR A 19 3.15 4.91 10.86
CA TYR A 19 3.60 4.94 12.25
C TYR A 19 4.01 3.51 12.65
N GLY A 20 5.28 3.14 12.46
CA GLY A 20 5.80 1.79 12.63
C GLY A 20 6.67 1.26 11.48
N TYR A 21 6.83 2.01 10.38
CA TYR A 21 7.75 1.59 9.32
C TYR A 21 9.18 1.77 9.81
N HIS A 22 9.92 0.67 9.86
CA HIS A 22 11.30 0.65 10.36
C HIS A 22 12.32 1.26 9.39
N SER A 23 11.92 1.62 8.16
CA SER A 23 12.83 2.18 7.17
C SER A 23 12.12 2.88 6.00
N ALA A 24 12.79 3.83 5.36
CA ALA A 24 12.30 4.54 4.17
C ALA A 24 11.94 3.62 2.98
N PRO A 25 12.67 2.53 2.69
CA PRO A 25 12.29 1.57 1.64
C PRO A 25 10.93 0.90 1.88
N ALA A 26 10.52 0.67 3.13
CA ALA A 26 9.20 0.11 3.43
C ALA A 26 8.08 1.08 3.01
N LEU A 27 8.28 2.39 3.22
CA LEU A 27 7.35 3.42 2.77
C LEU A 27 7.28 3.48 1.25
N ILE A 28 8.44 3.45 0.59
CA ILE A 28 8.54 3.48 -0.88
C ILE A 28 7.85 2.26 -1.49
N ALA A 29 8.10 1.06 -0.95
CA ALA A 29 7.45 -0.17 -1.40
C ALA A 29 5.92 -0.08 -1.29
N MET A 30 5.40 0.50 -0.20
CA MET A 30 3.96 0.68 0.00
C MET A 30 3.35 1.70 -0.98
N ILE A 31 4.08 2.76 -1.33
CA ILE A 31 3.64 3.71 -2.36
C ILE A 31 3.56 3.01 -3.72
N PHE A 32 4.57 2.23 -4.11
CA PHE A 32 4.55 1.44 -5.35
C PHE A 32 3.44 0.39 -5.34
N LEU A 33 3.22 -0.29 -4.22
CA LEU A 33 2.15 -1.27 -4.07
C LEU A 33 0.77 -0.65 -4.30
N CYS A 34 0.50 0.50 -3.69
CA CYS A 34 -0.83 1.14 -3.73
C CYS A 34 -1.06 2.02 -4.97
N CYS A 35 -0.01 2.60 -5.55
CA CYS A 35 -0.11 3.60 -6.62
C CYS A 35 0.59 3.20 -7.92
N GLY A 36 1.43 2.17 -7.92
CA GLY A 36 2.23 1.76 -9.08
C GLY A 36 1.50 0.89 -10.11
N GLY A 37 0.21 0.60 -9.91
CA GLY A 37 -0.57 -0.23 -10.84
C GLY A 37 -0.18 -1.71 -10.83
N ILE A 38 0.40 -2.20 -9.74
CA ILE A 38 0.82 -3.60 -9.59
C ILE A 38 -0.43 -4.48 -9.46
N THR A 39 -0.59 -5.46 -10.35
CA THR A 39 -1.62 -6.51 -10.22
C THR A 39 -1.12 -7.57 -9.25
N LEU A 40 -1.79 -7.69 -8.10
CA LEU A 40 -1.53 -8.74 -7.12
C LEU A 40 -2.62 -9.81 -7.21
N SER A 41 -2.24 -11.08 -7.17
CA SER A 41 -3.16 -12.21 -7.00
C SER A 41 -2.77 -12.99 -5.75
N PRO A 42 -3.00 -12.44 -4.55
CA PRO A 42 -2.68 -13.15 -3.32
C PRO A 42 -3.67 -14.32 -3.14
N PRO A 43 -3.21 -15.47 -2.64
CA PRO A 43 -4.12 -16.55 -2.27
C PRO A 43 -5.07 -16.06 -1.17
N LEU A 44 -6.37 -16.29 -1.35
CA LEU A 44 -7.34 -16.02 -0.29
C LEU A 44 -7.04 -16.95 0.90
N PRO A 45 -7.10 -16.47 2.15
CA PRO A 45 -6.97 -17.34 3.30
C PRO A 45 -8.04 -18.44 3.21
N SER A 46 -7.61 -19.70 3.27
CA SER A 46 -8.54 -20.82 3.38
C SER A 46 -9.38 -20.62 4.64
N PRO A 47 -10.72 -20.77 4.57
CA PRO A 47 -11.54 -20.68 5.76
C PRO A 47 -11.02 -21.68 6.80
N THR A 48 -10.49 -21.18 7.91
CA THR A 48 -10.09 -21.99 9.07
C THR A 48 -11.35 -22.38 9.82
N GLY A 49 -12.13 -23.28 9.20
CA GLY A 49 -13.28 -23.94 9.80
C GLY A 49 -13.15 -25.41 9.47
N SER A 50 -12.62 -26.19 10.43
CA SER A 50 -12.95 -27.62 10.48
C SER A 50 -14.46 -27.74 10.66
N PRO A 51 -15.13 -28.72 10.03
CA PRO A 51 -16.50 -29.08 10.38
C PRO A 51 -16.61 -29.49 11.86
#